data_AF-A0A534NXF1-F1
#
_entry.id   AF-A0A534NXF1-F1
#
_cell.length_a   1.000
_cell.length_b   1.000
_cell.length_c   1.000
_cell.angle_alpha   90.00
_cell.angle_beta   90.00
_cell.angle_gamma   90.00
#
_symmetry.space_group_name_H-M   'P 1'
#
loop_
_entity.id
_entity.type
_entity.pdbx_description
1 polymer ?
#
loop_
_entity_poly.entity_id
_entity_poly.type
_entity_poly.pdbx_seq_one_letter_code
_entity_poly.pdbx_strand_id
1 'polypeptide(L)' 'DLGARRLVAMHWGTFKLTDEPLDEPPRRLRAEWRRRGLQEQALLVPAIGETISVAAA' A
#
# COMPACT_ATOMS: atom_id res chain seq x y z
N ASP A 1 6.80 14.60 -5.80
CA ASP A 1 7.57 14.45 -4.55
C ASP A 1 8.79 13.57 -4.76
N LEU A 2 8.68 12.24 -4.64
CA LEU A 2 9.87 11.37 -4.72
C LEU A 2 10.20 10.84 -6.13
N GLY A 3 9.29 10.98 -7.10
CA GLY A 3 9.47 10.37 -8.43
C GLY A 3 9.54 8.84 -8.43
N ALA A 4 9.09 8.20 -7.34
CA ALA A 4 9.15 6.76 -7.17
C ALA A 4 8.26 6.03 -8.19
N ARG A 5 8.80 4.94 -8.76
CA ARG A 5 8.07 4.10 -9.72
C ARG A 5 7.04 3.18 -9.07
N ARG A 6 7.19 2.87 -7.78
CA ARG A 6 6.33 1.94 -7.02
C ARG A 6 6.16 2.43 -5.58
N LEU A 7 5.02 2.13 -4.99
CA LEU A 7 4.71 2.33 -3.57
C LEU A 7 4.48 0.96 -2.92
N VAL A 8 5.18 0.69 -1.82
CA VAL A 8 4.96 -0.51 -0.99
C VAL A 8 4.32 -0.08 0.32
N ALA A 9 3.07 -0.49 0.54
CA ALA A 9 2.35 -0.18 1.76
C ALA A 9 2.88 -1.02 2.93
N MET A 10 3.10 -0.36 4.05
CA MET A 10 3.61 -0.96 5.29
C MET A 10 2.92 -0.34 6.50
N HIS A 11 3.31 -0.76 7.71
CA HIS A 11 2.85 -0.19 8.99
C HIS A 11 1.34 -0.36 9.28
N TRP A 12 0.62 -1.15 8.49
CA TRP A 12 -0.78 -1.47 8.74
C TRP A 12 -0.91 -2.90 9.28
N GLY A 13 -2.03 -3.22 9.93
CA GLY A 13 -2.40 -4.61 10.26
C GLY A 13 -1.66 -5.27 11.43
N THR A 14 -0.55 -4.70 11.91
CA THR A 14 0.30 -5.34 12.93
C THR A 14 0.04 -4.85 14.36
N PHE A 15 -0.02 -3.54 14.57
CA PHE A 15 -0.20 -2.93 15.89
C PHE A 15 -1.35 -1.94 15.89
N LYS A 16 -2.13 -1.93 16.96
CA LYS A 16 -3.20 -0.95 17.20
C LYS A 16 -2.60 0.28 17.88
N LEU A 17 -2.22 1.28 17.10
CA LEU A 17 -1.58 2.50 17.59
C LEU A 17 -2.54 3.70 17.71
N THR A 18 -3.73 3.54 17.15
CA THR A 18 -4.71 4.59 16.84
C THR A 18 -6.10 3.95 16.74
N ASP A 19 -7.16 4.75 16.58
CA ASP A 19 -8.54 4.27 16.63
C ASP A 19 -9.04 3.60 15.33
N GLU A 20 -8.34 3.72 14.20
CA GLU A 20 -8.79 3.08 12.95
C GLU A 20 -8.74 1.54 12.98
N PRO A 21 -9.73 0.84 12.39
CA PRO A 21 -9.65 -0.60 12.15
C PRO A 21 -8.36 -1.00 11.45
N LEU A 22 -7.76 -2.12 11.86
CA LEU A 22 -6.44 -2.55 11.38
C LEU A 22 -6.38 -2.79 9.85
N ASP A 23 -7.53 -3.11 9.24
CA ASP A 23 -7.70 -3.37 7.81
C ASP A 23 -8.17 -2.14 7.00
N GLU A 24 -8.48 -1.02 7.67
CA GLU A 24 -8.90 0.22 7.03
C GLU A 24 -7.80 0.83 6.14
N PRO A 25 -6.52 0.93 6.58
CA PRO A 25 -5.50 1.65 5.80
C PRO A 25 -5.30 1.10 4.37
N PRO A 26 -5.17 -0.22 4.13
CA PRO A 26 -5.13 -0.79 2.78
C PRO A 26 -6.33 -0.42 1.92
N ARG A 27 -7.54 -0.40 2.49
CA ARG A 27 -8.77 -0.06 1.75
C ARG A 27 -8.77 1.40 1.34
N ARG A 28 -8.43 2.31 2.26
CA ARG A 28 -8.36 3.75 1.99
C ARG A 28 -7.28 4.08 0.98
N LEU A 29 -6.10 3.45 1.10
CA LEU A 29 -5.03 3.61 0.13
C LEU A 29 -5.46 3.20 -1.28
N ARG A 30 -6.09 2.03 -1.45
CA ARG A 30 -6.61 1.60 -2.76
C ARG A 30 -7.70 2.52 -3.30
N ALA A 31 -8.60 3.01 -2.45
CA ALA A 31 -9.64 3.95 -2.87
C ALA A 31 -9.05 5.26 -3.38
N GLU A 32 -8.08 5.82 -2.64
CA GLU A 32 -7.39 7.05 -3.02
C GLU A 32 -6.55 6.85 -4.29
N TRP A 33 -5.86 5.72 -4.41
CA TRP A 33 -5.07 5.38 -5.60
C TRP A 33 -5.93 5.36 -6.87
N ARG A 34 -7.10 4.72 -6.80
CA ARG A 34 -8.09 4.72 -7.89
C ARG A 34 -8.65 6.11 -8.16
N ARG A 35 -8.99 6.87 -7.11
CA ARG A 35 -9.48 8.26 -7.26
C ARG A 35 -8.51 9.15 -8.02
N ARG A 36 -7.20 8.93 -7.83
CA ARG A 36 -6.13 9.65 -8.50
C ARG A 36 -5.77 9.11 -9.90
N GLY A 37 -6.38 8.01 -10.33
CA GLY A 37 -6.09 7.39 -11.64
C GLY A 37 -4.66 6.88 -11.77
N LEU A 38 -4.03 6.49 -10.66
CA LEU A 38 -2.66 5.99 -10.66
C LEU A 38 -2.59 4.55 -11.17
N GLN A 39 -1.46 4.18 -11.77
CA GLN A 39 -1.23 2.84 -12.32
C GLN A 39 -1.36 1.78 -11.22
N GLU A 40 -2.24 0.79 -11.39
CA GLU A 40 -2.56 -0.20 -10.35
C GLU A 40 -1.35 -1.07 -10.00
N GLN A 41 -0.56 -1.46 -11.02
CA GLN A 41 0.67 -2.24 -10.87
C GLN A 41 1.80 -1.50 -10.11
N ALA A 42 1.67 -0.20 -9.90
CA ALA A 42 2.63 0.59 -9.12
C ALA A 42 2.28 0.63 -7.62
N LEU A 43 1.08 0.17 -7.23
CA LEU A 43 0.68 0.03 -5.82
C LEU A 43 0.85 -1.42 -5.36
N LEU A 44 1.72 -1.62 -4.39
CA LEU A 44 1.98 -2.91 -3.78
C LEU A 44 1.48 -2.88 -2.33
N VAL A 45 0.52 -3.75 -2.00
CA VAL A 45 -0.04 -3.88 -0.65
C VAL A 45 0.07 -5.35 -0.23
N PRO A 46 1.27 -5.79 0.19
CA PRO A 46 1.50 -7.19 0.54
C PRO A 46 0.72 -7.59 1.80
N ALA A 47 0.23 -8.82 1.84
CA ALA A 47 -0.28 -9.45 3.05
C ALA A 47 0.87 -9.67 4.07
N ILE A 48 0.50 -9.88 5.34
CA ILE A 48 1.49 -10.16 6.40
C ILE A 48 2.21 -11.47 6.07
N GLY A 49 3.53 -11.40 5.86
CA GLY A 49 4.37 -12.53 5.47
C GLY A 49 4.48 -12.77 3.96
N GLU A 50 3.79 -11.99 3.13
CA GLU A 50 3.89 -12.09 1.67
C GLU A 50 5.24 -11.59 1.16
N THR A 51 5.85 -12.36 0.26
CA THR A 51 7.03 -11.92 -0.50
C THR A 51 6.58 -11.34 -1.84
N ILE A 52 7.02 -10.13 -2.14
CA ILE A 52 6.75 -9.47 -3.43
C ILE A 52 8.04 -9.33 -4.23
N SER A 53 8.01 -9.72 -5.50
CA SER A 53 9.13 -9.48 -6.42
C SER A 53 9.02 -8.09 -7.04
N VAL A 54 10.07 -7.31 -6.93
CA VAL A 54 10.15 -5.98 -7.55
C VAL A 54 11.19 -6.03 -8.65
N ALA A 55 10.77 -5.90 -9.91
CA ALA A 55 11.70 -5.86 -11.02
C ALA A 55 12.65 -4.65 -10.88
N ALA A 56 13.95 -4.89 -11.08
CA ALA A 56 14.93 -3.81 -11.25
C ALA A 56 14.55 -2.93 -12.46
N ALA A 57 14.97 -1.67 -12.41
CA ALA A 57 14.81 -0.76 -13.54
C ALA A 57 15.73 -1.16 -14.69
#